data_AF-A0A9E6NK36-F1
#
_entry.id   AF-A0A9E6NK36-F1
#
_cell.length_a   1.000
_cell.length_b   1.000
_cell.length_c   1.000
_cell.angle_alpha   90.00
_cell.angle_beta   90.00
_cell.angle_gamma   90.00
#
_symmetry.space_group_name_H-M   'P 1'
#
loop_
_entity.id
_entity.type
_entity.pdbx_description
1 polymer ?
#
loop_
_entity_poly.entity_id
_entity_poly.type
_entity_poly.pdbx_seq_one_letter_code
_entity_poly.pdbx_strand_id
1 'polypeptide(L)'
;MTIHSQYTCAIEGSLRVHVPVRLYELTLKHRLLDQLGGFSHLILEALDVMPDRGIEWVLERTALNPQQLHPIIRRLEGLGLVENFNLTARAKPLLKAKRLLHAQTKYLWLDGDYRRHSFCGVHTLETSELNDETEFVIRPWHRGEGKPRLWPSSDWGEDCERQKNRIWDVPEQYLPVAFESFNECFRDQKFVRSDWALSVWVAAEISHNVRAIEVELRTDSLRHARPNDFMFASPVVCLSTRFNMPEGAPEHLSSLLPANHCRFTTFVDHDDESVGELELTDDPKASWVWPVVERATKDRVIEHLFQELALAEENVSSVFNRHHALEERWQHLGFNWAMIQESLNLDGVYPIEDDQ
;
A
#
# COMPACT_ATOMS: atom_id res chain seq x y z
N MET A 1 -1.22 -23.57 -36.31
CA MET A 1 -0.53 -22.27 -36.29
C MET A 1 -1.38 -21.31 -35.47
N THR A 2 -0.78 -20.57 -34.55
CA THR A 2 -1.47 -19.54 -33.77
C THR A 2 -1.22 -18.18 -34.43
N ILE A 3 -2.26 -17.36 -34.54
CA ILE A 3 -2.26 -16.07 -35.23
C ILE A 3 -2.74 -15.04 -34.20
N HIS A 4 -1.90 -14.04 -33.90
CA HIS A 4 -2.31 -12.90 -33.09
C HIS A 4 -3.15 -11.94 -33.93
N SER A 5 -4.30 -11.54 -33.41
CA SER A 5 -5.18 -10.54 -34.00
C SER A 5 -4.88 -9.18 -33.36
N GLN A 6 -4.63 -8.17 -34.19
CA GLN A 6 -4.38 -6.80 -33.72
C GLN A 6 -5.71 -6.11 -33.43
N TYR A 7 -6.36 -6.53 -32.34
CA TYR A 7 -7.54 -5.88 -31.81
C TYR A 7 -7.29 -5.33 -30.43
N THR A 8 -7.11 -4.02 -30.36
CA THR A 8 -7.07 -3.32 -29.08
C THR A 8 -8.51 -3.12 -28.60
N CYS A 9 -9.03 -4.10 -27.86
CA CYS A 9 -10.17 -3.85 -26.99
C CYS A 9 -9.61 -3.31 -25.68
N ALA A 10 -9.27 -2.02 -25.64
CA ALA A 10 -8.99 -1.39 -24.36
C ALA A 10 -10.24 -1.62 -23.50
N ILE A 11 -10.14 -2.51 -22.51
CA ILE A 11 -11.02 -2.43 -21.37
C ILE A 11 -10.67 -1.05 -20.80
N GLU A 12 -11.58 -0.08 -20.90
CA GLU A 12 -11.45 1.17 -20.16
C GLU A 12 -11.38 0.78 -18.69
N GLY A 13 -10.17 0.62 -18.18
CA GLY A 13 -9.96 -0.18 -16.99
C GLY A 13 -8.48 -0.32 -16.71
N SER A 14 -7.99 0.58 -15.88
CA SER A 14 -6.86 0.31 -15.02
C SER A 14 -7.05 -0.95 -14.18
N LEU A 15 -5.97 -1.67 -13.89
CA LEU A 15 -6.01 -2.69 -12.85
C LEU A 15 -6.09 -2.01 -11.49
N ARG A 16 -7.21 -2.19 -10.77
CA ARG A 16 -7.33 -1.76 -9.38
C ARG A 16 -6.79 -2.82 -8.46
N VAL A 17 -5.82 -2.44 -7.64
CA VAL A 17 -5.22 -3.31 -6.63
C VAL A 17 -5.41 -2.68 -5.25
N HIS A 18 -5.58 -3.51 -4.23
CA HIS A 18 -5.87 -3.08 -2.87
C HIS A 18 -4.67 -3.42 -1.98
N VAL A 19 -4.05 -2.41 -1.37
CA VAL A 19 -2.98 -2.59 -0.38
C VAL A 19 -3.58 -2.53 1.02
N PRO A 20 -3.61 -3.63 1.79
CA PRO A 20 -4.20 -3.63 3.13
C PRO A 20 -3.42 -2.73 4.07
N VAL A 21 -4.16 -1.92 4.82
CA VAL A 21 -3.64 -1.01 5.83
C VAL A 21 -4.50 -1.04 7.07
N ARG A 22 -3.92 -0.55 8.17
CA ARG A 22 -4.60 -0.38 9.44
C ARG A 22 -4.23 0.93 10.10
N LEU A 23 -5.21 1.49 10.81
CA LEU A 23 -4.99 2.67 11.61
C LEU A 23 -4.42 2.30 12.97
N TYR A 24 -3.27 2.89 13.26
CA TYR A 24 -2.60 2.81 14.55
C TYR A 24 -2.72 4.14 15.28
N GLU A 25 -2.96 4.05 16.58
CA GLU A 25 -2.86 5.14 17.53
C GLU A 25 -1.44 5.20 18.09
N LEU A 26 -0.81 6.37 17.96
CA LEU A 26 0.54 6.64 18.41
C LEU A 26 0.50 7.65 19.56
N THR A 27 1.20 7.36 20.65
CA THR A 27 1.41 8.32 21.74
C THR A 27 2.89 8.51 21.98
N LEU A 28 3.35 9.77 21.91
CA LEU A 28 4.75 10.12 22.11
C LEU A 28 4.95 10.79 23.48
N LYS A 29 5.76 10.19 24.36
CA LYS A 29 6.00 10.70 25.72
C LYS A 29 7.49 10.97 25.97
N HIS A 30 7.81 12.21 26.29
CA HIS A 30 9.14 12.55 26.80
C HIS A 30 9.33 11.99 28.21
N ARG A 31 10.39 11.19 28.43
CA ARG A 31 10.65 10.46 29.68
C ARG A 31 10.83 11.36 30.89
N LEU A 32 11.62 12.44 30.75
CA LEU A 32 11.78 13.42 31.84
C LEU A 32 10.45 14.06 32.24
N LEU A 33 9.65 14.52 31.27
CA LEU A 33 8.33 15.11 31.53
C LEU A 33 7.39 14.12 32.21
N ASP A 34 7.36 12.87 31.76
CA ASP A 34 6.52 11.80 32.33
C ASP A 34 6.88 11.49 33.80
N GLN A 35 8.12 11.76 34.21
CA GLN A 35 8.60 11.59 35.59
C GLN A 35 8.40 12.82 36.49
N LEU A 36 8.04 13.97 35.91
CA LEU A 36 7.75 15.19 36.68
C LEU A 36 6.36 15.10 37.29
N GLY A 37 6.23 15.61 38.52
CA GLY A 37 4.93 15.71 39.17
C GLY A 37 4.12 16.90 38.65
N GLY A 38 2.80 16.91 38.90
CA GLY A 38 1.91 18.01 38.50
C GLY A 38 2.40 19.39 38.96
N PHE A 39 2.94 19.51 40.17
CA PHE A 39 3.52 20.77 40.67
C PHE A 39 4.81 21.18 39.93
N SER A 40 5.65 20.22 39.53
CA SER A 40 6.83 20.53 38.73
C SER A 40 6.43 21.11 37.37
N HIS A 41 5.40 20.53 36.74
CA HIS A 41 4.85 21.07 35.50
C HIS A 41 4.27 22.47 35.69
N LEU A 42 3.49 22.68 36.76
CA LEU A 42 2.88 23.97 37.06
C LEU A 42 3.93 25.07 37.27
N ILE A 43 5.01 24.78 37.99
CA ILE A 43 6.12 25.71 38.19
C ILE A 43 6.77 26.08 36.86
N LEU A 44 7.10 25.09 36.03
CA LEU A 44 7.74 25.33 34.75
C LEU A 44 6.86 26.16 33.82
N GLU A 45 5.55 25.90 33.78
CA GLU A 45 4.58 26.70 33.00
C GLU A 45 4.41 28.12 33.55
N ALA A 46 4.32 28.26 34.88
CA ALA A 46 4.20 29.58 35.50
C ALA A 46 5.44 30.44 35.24
N LEU A 47 6.64 29.85 35.27
CA LEU A 47 7.88 30.55 34.93
C LEU A 47 8.04 30.85 33.44
N ASP A 48 7.39 30.08 32.56
CA ASP A 48 7.37 30.35 31.11
C ASP A 48 6.51 31.58 30.79
N VAL A 49 5.35 31.68 31.45
CA VAL A 49 4.38 32.75 31.24
C VAL A 49 4.74 34.02 32.05
N MET A 50 5.27 33.84 33.26
CA MET A 50 5.56 34.92 34.21
C MET A 50 6.95 34.72 34.84
N PRO A 51 8.05 35.04 34.14
CA PRO A 51 9.41 34.77 34.62
C PRO A 51 9.71 35.35 36.02
N ASP A 52 9.27 36.59 36.28
CA ASP A 52 9.60 37.28 37.54
C ASP A 52 8.67 36.94 38.71
N ARG A 53 7.51 36.32 38.44
CA ARG A 53 6.44 36.10 39.44
C ARG A 53 5.89 34.68 39.48
N GLY A 54 6.39 33.78 38.65
CA GLY A 54 5.82 32.43 38.50
C GLY A 54 5.80 31.65 39.80
N ILE A 55 6.87 31.73 40.60
CA ILE A 55 6.93 31.05 41.91
C ILE A 55 5.93 31.63 42.91
N GLU A 56 5.86 32.96 43.00
CA GLU A 56 4.91 33.65 43.88
C GLU A 56 3.47 33.29 43.51
N TRP A 57 3.14 33.34 42.21
CA TRP A 57 1.84 32.95 41.69
C TRP A 57 1.47 31.49 42.03
N VAL A 58 2.43 30.55 41.94
CA VAL A 58 2.20 29.15 42.32
C VAL A 58 1.88 29.03 43.81
N LEU A 59 2.61 29.74 44.69
CA LEU A 59 2.36 29.74 46.13
C LEU A 59 0.95 30.27 46.45
N GLU A 60 0.55 31.38 45.83
CA GLU A 60 -0.78 31.98 46.01
C GLU A 60 -1.91 31.05 45.56
N ARG A 61 -1.71 30.30 44.46
CA ARG A 61 -2.76 29.48 43.83
C ARG A 61 -2.87 28.07 44.35
N THR A 62 -1.80 27.51 44.89
CA THR A 62 -1.77 26.12 45.37
C THR A 62 -1.94 25.98 46.87
N ALA A 63 -1.98 27.10 47.61
CA ALA A 63 -1.97 27.15 49.07
C ALA A 63 -0.79 26.39 49.72
N LEU A 64 0.25 26.08 48.93
CA LEU A 64 1.49 25.48 49.41
C LEU A 64 2.30 26.54 50.14
N ASN A 65 2.94 26.15 51.24
CA ASN A 65 3.90 27.01 51.89
C ASN A 65 5.28 26.92 51.20
N PRO A 66 6.17 27.92 51.37
CA PRO A 66 7.49 27.92 50.75
C PRO A 66 8.36 26.69 51.08
N GLN A 67 8.20 26.12 52.28
CA GLN A 67 8.96 24.93 52.72
C GLN A 67 8.52 23.66 51.96
N GLN A 68 7.27 23.57 51.54
CA GLN A 68 6.74 22.47 50.74
C GLN A 68 7.12 22.59 49.26
N LEU A 69 7.25 23.81 48.74
CA LEU A 69 7.65 24.05 47.34
C LEU A 69 9.17 23.88 47.14
N HIS A 70 9.97 24.17 48.17
CA HIS A 70 11.43 24.16 48.09
C HIS A 70 12.03 22.84 47.59
N PRO A 71 11.60 21.63 48.04
CA PRO A 71 12.09 20.37 47.50
C PRO A 71 11.81 20.18 46.00
N ILE A 72 10.68 20.70 45.51
CA ILE A 72 10.29 20.62 44.10
C ILE A 72 11.19 21.53 43.27
N ILE A 73 11.43 22.76 43.74
CA ILE A 73 12.35 23.71 43.10
C ILE A 73 13.77 23.14 43.07
N ARG A 74 14.29 22.64 44.20
CA ARG A 74 15.59 21.97 44.29
C ARG A 74 15.73 20.81 43.30
N ARG A 75 14.67 20.02 43.10
CA ARG A 75 14.66 18.95 42.09
C ARG A 75 14.76 19.52 40.68
N LEU A 76 14.01 20.59 40.36
CA LEU A 76 14.06 21.25 39.06
C LEU A 76 15.44 21.89 38.79
N GLU A 77 16.07 22.45 39.83
CA GLU A 77 17.47 22.92 39.80
C GLU A 77 18.45 21.77 39.55
N GLY A 78 18.31 20.65 40.27
CA GLY A 78 19.14 19.46 40.08
C GLY A 78 18.99 18.83 38.69
N LEU A 79 17.84 19.00 38.04
CA LEU A 79 17.59 18.59 36.65
C LEU A 79 18.10 19.63 35.63
N GLY A 80 18.56 20.80 36.09
CA GLY A 80 19.03 21.90 35.25
C GLY A 80 17.91 22.57 34.45
N LEU A 81 16.67 22.53 34.95
CA LEU A 81 15.51 23.17 34.30
C LEU A 81 15.23 24.58 34.86
N VAL A 82 15.62 24.81 36.11
CA VAL A 82 15.48 26.10 36.80
C VAL A 82 16.83 26.49 37.38
N GLU A 83 17.18 27.77 37.32
CA GLU A 83 18.36 28.34 37.97
C GLU A 83 18.00 29.73 38.48
N ASN A 84 18.30 30.02 39.75
CA ASN A 84 17.95 31.31 40.39
C ASN A 84 16.48 31.70 40.16
N PHE A 85 15.56 30.75 40.32
CA PHE A 85 14.11 30.89 40.07
C PHE A 85 13.71 31.24 38.63
N ASN A 86 14.61 31.12 37.66
CA ASN A 86 14.34 31.35 36.24
C ASN A 86 14.48 30.07 35.42
N LEU A 87 13.77 29.98 34.30
CA LEU A 87 13.94 28.86 33.36
C LEU A 87 15.31 28.90 32.69
N THR A 88 15.97 27.76 32.63
CA THR A 88 17.23 27.62 31.89
C THR A 88 16.98 27.53 30.38
N ALA A 89 18.02 27.72 29.58
CA ALA A 89 17.95 27.49 28.13
C ALA A 89 17.53 26.06 27.77
N ARG A 90 17.85 25.08 28.63
CA ARG A 90 17.45 23.67 28.48
C ARG A 90 15.95 23.45 28.71
N ALA A 91 15.32 24.25 29.57
CA ALA A 91 13.90 24.07 29.90
C ALA A 91 12.96 24.54 28.77
N LYS A 92 13.36 25.56 28.00
CA LYS A 92 12.50 26.13 26.94
C LYS A 92 12.11 25.11 25.86
N PRO A 93 13.04 24.32 25.27
CA PRO A 93 12.66 23.29 24.32
C PRO A 93 11.83 22.17 24.94
N LEU A 94 12.06 21.84 26.22
CA LEU A 94 11.29 20.84 26.94
C LEU A 94 9.83 21.30 27.16
N LEU A 95 9.61 22.58 27.48
CA LEU A 95 8.27 23.15 27.61
C LEU A 95 7.55 23.25 26.27
N LYS A 96 8.27 23.60 25.20
CA LYS A 96 7.75 23.53 23.84
C LYS A 96 7.28 22.11 23.50
N ALA A 97 8.13 21.12 23.75
CA ALA A 97 7.82 19.70 23.57
C ALA A 97 6.65 19.25 24.45
N LYS A 98 6.56 19.74 25.69
CA LYS A 98 5.43 19.48 26.60
C LYS A 98 4.10 19.90 25.97
N ARG A 99 4.04 21.12 25.43
CA ARG A 99 2.84 21.69 24.84
C ARG A 99 2.44 21.03 23.53
N LEU A 100 3.43 20.74 22.69
CA LEU A 100 3.19 20.42 21.28
C LEU A 100 3.28 18.93 20.93
N LEU A 101 3.86 18.08 21.80
CA LEU A 101 4.12 16.67 21.47
C LEU A 101 3.87 15.70 22.63
N HIS A 102 4.30 16.05 23.85
CA HIS A 102 4.27 15.14 24.98
C HIS A 102 2.84 14.69 25.30
N ALA A 103 2.67 13.36 25.37
CA ALA A 103 1.40 12.69 25.64
C ALA A 103 0.28 13.06 24.66
N GLN A 104 0.62 13.61 23.49
CA GLN A 104 -0.34 13.75 22.40
C GLN A 104 -0.57 12.39 21.75
N THR A 105 -1.82 12.17 21.39
CA THR A 105 -2.26 11.00 20.64
C THR A 105 -2.52 11.39 19.19
N LYS A 106 -1.95 10.64 18.26
CA LYS A 106 -2.09 10.84 16.81
C LYS A 106 -2.30 9.51 16.13
N TYR A 107 -2.68 9.55 14.85
CA TYR A 107 -3.05 8.35 14.10
C TYR A 107 -2.25 8.24 12.80
N LEU A 108 -1.92 7.01 12.43
CA LEU A 108 -1.17 6.71 11.23
C LEU A 108 -1.67 5.39 10.60
N TRP A 109 -1.86 5.38 9.29
CA TRP A 109 -2.13 4.17 8.51
C TRP A 109 -0.82 3.49 8.14
N LEU A 110 -0.73 2.20 8.44
CA LEU A 110 0.44 1.37 8.13
C LEU A 110 -0.01 0.04 7.52
N ASP A 111 0.82 -0.48 6.63
CA ASP A 111 0.69 -1.81 6.04
C ASP A 111 1.38 -2.87 6.92
N GLY A 112 1.24 -4.15 6.55
CA GLY A 112 1.80 -5.28 7.28
C GLY A 112 3.27 -5.61 6.98
N ASP A 113 3.96 -4.87 6.10
CA ASP A 113 5.39 -5.11 5.82
C ASP A 113 6.28 -4.45 6.88
N TYR A 114 6.46 -5.14 8.00
CA TYR A 114 7.28 -4.64 9.11
C TYR A 114 8.77 -4.46 8.76
N ARG A 115 9.27 -5.05 7.66
CA ARG A 115 10.70 -5.10 7.34
C ARG A 115 11.12 -4.09 6.29
N ARG A 116 10.18 -3.58 5.51
CA ARG A 116 10.45 -2.59 4.46
C ARG A 116 9.78 -1.29 4.83
N HIS A 117 10.45 -0.17 4.59
CA HIS A 117 9.85 1.14 4.70
C HIS A 117 9.42 1.55 3.30
N SER A 118 8.12 1.45 3.01
CA SER A 118 7.58 1.84 1.71
C SER A 118 6.79 3.14 1.82
N PHE A 119 5.83 3.19 2.75
CA PHE A 119 5.00 4.38 2.95
C PHE A 119 4.36 4.37 4.35
N CYS A 120 3.76 5.50 4.71
CA CYS A 120 2.70 5.58 5.73
C CYS A 120 1.59 6.54 5.28
N GLY A 121 0.38 6.37 5.81
CA GLY A 121 -0.74 7.26 5.53
C GLY A 121 -1.12 8.14 6.71
N VAL A 122 -1.48 9.39 6.49
CA VAL A 122 -2.07 10.25 7.53
C VAL A 122 -3.50 9.82 7.85
N HIS A 123 -3.99 10.17 9.03
CA HIS A 123 -5.33 9.81 9.49
C HIS A 123 -6.49 10.18 8.55
N THR A 124 -6.32 11.19 7.70
CA THR A 124 -7.32 11.63 6.70
C THR A 124 -7.25 10.86 5.38
N LEU A 125 -6.31 9.93 5.22
CA LEU A 125 -6.18 9.11 4.02
C LEU A 125 -7.48 8.35 3.75
N GLU A 126 -7.97 8.45 2.51
CA GLU A 126 -9.14 7.71 2.06
C GLU A 126 -8.82 6.21 1.98
N THR A 127 -9.65 5.38 2.61
CA THR A 127 -9.52 3.92 2.61
C THR A 127 -10.88 3.25 2.43
N SER A 128 -10.91 2.13 1.73
CA SER A 128 -12.10 1.30 1.55
C SER A 128 -12.07 0.09 2.48
N GLU A 129 -13.24 -0.48 2.78
CA GLU A 129 -13.31 -1.78 3.44
C GLU A 129 -12.86 -2.85 2.44
N LEU A 130 -11.95 -3.72 2.88
CA LEU A 130 -11.37 -4.75 2.03
C LEU A 130 -12.29 -5.98 1.96
N ASN A 131 -12.69 -6.37 0.75
CA ASN A 131 -13.33 -7.65 0.50
C ASN A 131 -12.35 -8.65 -0.13
N ASP A 132 -11.71 -9.43 0.74
CA ASP A 132 -10.65 -10.38 0.36
C ASP A 132 -11.11 -11.52 -0.56
N GLU A 133 -12.43 -11.71 -0.74
CA GLU A 133 -12.97 -12.75 -1.62
C GLU A 133 -13.04 -12.31 -3.09
N THR A 134 -13.19 -11.01 -3.35
CA THR A 134 -13.49 -10.49 -4.70
C THR A 134 -12.46 -9.49 -5.21
N GLU A 135 -11.67 -8.88 -4.33
CA GLU A 135 -10.77 -7.79 -4.68
C GLU A 135 -9.33 -8.27 -4.93
N PHE A 136 -8.60 -7.53 -5.76
CA PHE A 136 -7.20 -7.84 -6.05
C PHE A 136 -6.31 -7.33 -4.90
N VAL A 137 -6.04 -8.17 -3.90
CA VAL A 137 -5.34 -7.73 -2.69
C VAL A 137 -3.85 -8.03 -2.72
N ILE A 138 -3.04 -6.97 -2.60
CA ILE A 138 -1.58 -7.05 -2.58
C ILE A 138 -1.05 -7.12 -1.14
N ARG A 139 -0.34 -8.20 -0.84
CA ARG A 139 0.27 -8.43 0.48
C ARG A 139 1.79 -8.60 0.32
N PRO A 140 2.58 -7.50 0.30
CA PRO A 140 4.02 -7.57 0.04
C PRO A 140 4.79 -8.41 1.07
N TRP A 141 4.25 -8.55 2.28
CA TRP A 141 4.82 -9.40 3.35
C TRP A 141 4.58 -10.90 3.14
N HIS A 142 3.77 -11.30 2.16
CA HIS A 142 3.51 -12.71 1.84
C HIS A 142 4.40 -13.17 0.69
N ARG A 143 5.37 -14.05 0.98
CA ARG A 143 6.24 -14.66 -0.04
C ARG A 143 5.72 -16.06 -0.41
N GLY A 144 5.14 -16.20 -1.61
CA GLY A 144 4.91 -17.50 -2.26
C GLY A 144 3.46 -17.88 -2.57
N GLU A 145 3.28 -19.02 -3.24
CA GLU A 145 2.00 -19.56 -3.76
C GLU A 145 1.07 -20.19 -2.69
N GLY A 146 1.34 -19.98 -1.40
CA GLY A 146 0.51 -20.48 -0.30
C GLY A 146 -0.68 -19.57 0.02
N LYS A 147 -1.65 -20.06 0.79
CA LYS A 147 -2.72 -19.21 1.35
C LYS A 147 -2.11 -17.99 2.05
N PRO A 148 -2.54 -16.76 1.70
CA PRO A 148 -2.01 -15.55 2.32
C PRO A 148 -2.13 -15.67 3.83
N ARG A 149 -1.03 -15.40 4.57
CA ARG A 149 -1.18 -15.19 6.00
C ARG A 149 -2.05 -13.96 6.18
N LEU A 150 -3.21 -14.14 6.80
CA LEU A 150 -4.06 -13.04 7.24
C LEU A 150 -3.18 -12.16 8.15
N TRP A 151 -3.03 -10.91 7.74
CA TRP A 151 -2.49 -9.88 8.60
C TRP A 151 -3.67 -9.08 9.16
N PRO A 152 -3.71 -8.89 10.48
CA PRO A 152 -2.70 -9.28 11.47
C PRO A 152 -2.75 -10.78 11.76
N SER A 153 -1.61 -11.31 12.22
CA SER A 153 -1.63 -12.53 13.02
C SER A 153 -2.57 -12.31 14.22
N SER A 154 -3.21 -13.36 14.71
CA SER A 154 -4.16 -13.30 15.84
C SER A 154 -3.65 -12.61 17.11
N ASP A 155 -2.36 -12.33 17.21
CA ASP A 155 -1.73 -11.55 18.27
C ASP A 155 -1.57 -10.06 17.90
N TRP A 156 -2.48 -9.25 18.42
CA TRP A 156 -2.49 -7.80 18.23
C TRP A 156 -1.36 -7.08 18.98
N GLY A 157 -0.88 -7.65 20.09
CA GLY A 157 0.21 -7.08 20.86
C GLY A 157 1.53 -7.19 20.09
N GLU A 158 1.76 -8.35 19.47
CA GLU A 158 2.91 -8.56 18.59
C GLU A 158 2.91 -7.61 17.39
N ASP A 159 1.76 -7.41 16.73
CA ASP A 159 1.60 -6.47 15.62
C ASP A 159 1.97 -5.03 16.03
N CYS A 160 1.42 -4.55 17.14
CA CYS A 160 1.71 -3.22 17.68
C CYS A 160 3.20 -3.04 18.02
N GLU A 161 3.83 -4.03 18.63
CA GLU A 161 5.26 -3.99 18.96
C GLU A 161 6.16 -3.97 17.71
N ARG A 162 5.80 -4.73 16.67
CA ARG A 162 6.53 -4.72 15.40
C ARG A 162 6.40 -3.37 14.67
N GLN A 163 5.19 -2.78 14.64
CA GLN A 163 5.00 -1.45 14.06
C GLN A 163 5.70 -0.36 14.87
N LYS A 164 5.70 -0.47 16.20
CA LYS A 164 6.49 0.42 17.06
C LYS A 164 7.96 0.39 16.67
N ASN A 165 8.55 -0.81 16.53
CA ASN A 165 9.97 -0.94 16.15
C ASN A 165 10.23 -0.33 14.77
N ARG A 166 9.37 -0.63 13.78
CA ARG A 166 9.45 -0.04 12.43
C ARG A 166 9.46 1.49 12.46
N ILE A 167 8.55 2.11 13.23
CA ILE A 167 8.52 3.57 13.40
C ILE A 167 9.79 4.07 14.08
N TRP A 168 10.29 3.34 15.08
CA TRP A 168 11.44 3.74 15.90
C TRP A 168 12.80 3.55 15.23
N ASP A 169 12.85 2.77 14.15
CA ASP A 169 14.04 2.60 13.30
C ASP A 169 14.31 3.88 12.49
N VAL A 170 13.27 4.52 11.95
CA VAL A 170 13.34 5.79 11.18
C VAL A 170 12.28 6.84 11.63
N PRO A 171 12.29 7.26 12.92
CA PRO A 171 11.28 8.15 13.49
C PRO A 171 11.28 9.53 12.85
N GLU A 172 12.41 9.98 12.29
CA GLU A 172 12.48 11.25 11.58
C GLU A 172 11.61 11.29 10.32
N GLN A 173 11.21 10.13 9.77
CA GLN A 173 10.31 10.04 8.61
C GLN A 173 8.84 9.84 9.03
N TYR A 174 8.58 8.98 10.02
CA TYR A 174 7.20 8.68 10.45
C TYR A 174 6.59 9.72 11.40
N LEU A 175 7.35 10.21 12.38
CA LEU A 175 6.80 11.09 13.43
C LEU A 175 6.36 12.46 12.91
N PRO A 176 7.03 13.11 11.94
CA PRO A 176 6.52 14.35 11.35
C PRO A 176 5.19 14.19 10.62
N VAL A 177 4.94 13.02 10.02
CA VAL A 177 3.69 12.73 9.32
C VAL A 177 2.54 12.57 10.33
N ALA A 178 2.78 11.86 11.44
CA ALA A 178 1.77 11.69 12.49
C ALA A 178 1.57 12.95 13.35
N PHE A 179 2.64 13.68 13.65
CA PHE A 179 2.67 14.84 14.55
C PHE A 179 3.14 16.08 13.79
N GLU A 180 2.20 16.88 13.29
CA GLU A 180 2.49 18.12 12.53
C GLU A 180 3.49 19.07 13.24
N SER A 181 3.39 19.17 14.57
CA SER A 181 4.26 20.01 15.40
C SER A 181 5.67 19.44 15.61
N PHE A 182 5.97 18.22 15.14
CA PHE A 182 7.24 17.55 15.37
C PHE A 182 8.41 18.36 14.82
N ASN A 183 8.34 18.75 13.54
CA ASN A 183 9.36 19.56 12.89
C ASN A 183 9.53 20.93 13.58
N GLU A 184 8.47 21.46 14.16
CA GLU A 184 8.54 22.71 14.93
C GLU A 184 9.32 22.54 16.23
N CYS A 185 9.18 21.41 16.91
CA CYS A 185 9.92 21.08 18.14
C CYS A 185 11.40 20.79 17.89
N PHE A 186 11.77 20.29 16.72
CA PHE A 186 13.13 19.83 16.41
C PHE A 186 13.83 20.62 15.30
N ARG A 187 13.32 21.82 14.97
CA ARG A 187 13.95 22.71 13.96
C ARG A 187 15.39 23.07 14.30
N ASP A 188 15.63 23.43 15.56
CA ASP A 188 16.92 23.95 16.04
C ASP A 188 17.70 22.93 16.89
N GLN A 189 17.17 21.71 17.03
CA GLN A 189 17.71 20.68 17.92
C GLN A 189 17.42 19.28 17.40
N LYS A 190 18.37 18.36 17.55
CA LYS A 190 18.21 16.98 17.09
C LYS A 190 17.20 16.21 17.95
N PHE A 191 16.38 15.39 17.32
CA PHE A 191 15.55 14.40 18.02
C PHE A 191 16.43 13.31 18.65
N VAL A 192 16.34 13.14 19.98
CA VAL A 192 17.12 12.15 20.72
C VAL A 192 16.19 11.03 21.17
N ARG A 193 16.20 9.89 20.46
CA ARG A 193 15.28 8.76 20.69
C ARG A 193 15.27 8.25 22.14
N SER A 194 16.40 8.31 22.85
CA SER A 194 16.52 7.85 24.25
C SER A 194 15.73 8.69 25.25
N ASP A 195 15.35 9.91 24.89
CA ASP A 195 14.61 10.82 25.77
C ASP A 195 13.10 10.63 25.65
N TRP A 196 12.67 9.82 24.69
CA TRP A 196 11.27 9.63 24.33
C TRP A 196 10.87 8.16 24.46
N ALA A 197 9.57 7.95 24.60
CA ALA A 197 8.92 6.65 24.55
C ALA A 197 7.73 6.76 23.60
N LEU A 198 7.64 5.83 22.65
CA LEU A 198 6.49 5.68 21.76
C LEU A 198 5.65 4.50 22.23
N SER A 199 4.35 4.72 22.31
CA SER A 199 3.35 3.67 22.42
C SER A 199 2.59 3.60 21.10
N VAL A 200 2.32 2.38 20.63
CA VAL A 200 1.55 2.11 19.42
C VAL A 200 0.45 1.12 19.78
N TRP A 201 -0.78 1.43 19.38
CA TRP A 201 -1.95 0.60 19.58
C TRP A 201 -2.77 0.56 18.30
N VAL A 202 -3.58 -0.48 18.09
CA VAL A 202 -4.59 -0.42 17.04
C VAL A 202 -5.71 0.52 17.49
N ALA A 203 -6.11 1.44 16.62
CA ALA A 203 -7.23 2.34 16.88
C ALA A 203 -8.55 1.54 16.96
N ALA A 204 -9.15 1.49 18.15
CA ALA A 204 -10.34 0.69 18.43
C ALA A 204 -11.54 1.05 17.52
N GLU A 205 -11.68 2.33 17.18
CA GLU A 205 -12.79 2.90 16.41
C GLU A 205 -12.91 2.32 14.99
N ILE A 206 -11.80 1.86 14.40
CA ILE A 206 -11.74 1.31 13.03
C ILE A 206 -11.24 -0.16 13.04
N SER A 207 -11.03 -0.73 14.23
CA SER A 207 -10.34 -2.02 14.42
C SER A 207 -11.06 -3.24 13.87
N HIS A 208 -12.37 -3.15 13.60
CA HIS A 208 -13.18 -4.32 13.24
C HIS A 208 -13.04 -4.74 11.77
N ASN A 209 -12.71 -3.81 10.87
CA ASN A 209 -12.66 -4.08 9.44
C ASN A 209 -11.24 -3.82 8.89
N VAL A 210 -10.71 -4.79 8.14
CA VAL A 210 -9.47 -4.58 7.38
C VAL A 210 -9.78 -3.54 6.30
N ARG A 211 -8.95 -2.51 6.23
CA ARG A 211 -9.06 -1.44 5.24
C ARG A 211 -7.99 -1.61 4.17
N ALA A 212 -8.20 -1.01 3.02
CA ALA A 212 -7.19 -0.97 1.98
C ALA A 212 -7.12 0.40 1.31
N ILE A 213 -5.95 0.68 0.76
CA ILE A 213 -5.73 1.75 -0.20
C ILE A 213 -5.95 1.14 -1.59
N GLU A 214 -6.87 1.72 -2.37
CA GLU A 214 -7.04 1.37 -3.77
C GLU A 214 -5.95 2.06 -4.59
N VAL A 215 -5.24 1.28 -5.41
CA VAL A 215 -4.16 1.75 -6.27
C VAL A 215 -4.50 1.37 -7.70
N GLU A 216 -4.45 2.37 -8.56
CA GLU A 216 -4.76 2.24 -9.97
C GLU A 216 -3.47 2.00 -10.78
N LEU A 217 -3.33 0.81 -11.36
CA LEU A 217 -2.20 0.45 -12.21
C LEU A 217 -2.56 0.58 -13.68
N ARG A 218 -1.66 1.19 -14.45
CA ARG A 218 -1.78 1.28 -15.90
C ARG A 218 -1.51 -0.07 -16.55
N THR A 219 -2.34 -0.42 -17.52
CA THR A 219 -2.30 -1.71 -18.22
C THR A 219 -1.08 -1.85 -19.14
N ASP A 220 -0.61 -0.73 -19.70
CA ASP A 220 0.61 -0.63 -20.54
C ASP A 220 1.88 -1.13 -19.83
N SER A 221 1.89 -1.09 -18.50
CA SER A 221 3.06 -1.38 -17.67
C SER A 221 3.11 -2.84 -17.20
N LEU A 222 2.05 -3.62 -17.45
CA LEU A 222 1.98 -5.04 -17.11
C LEU A 222 2.93 -5.83 -18.03
N ARG A 223 3.52 -6.91 -17.52
CA ARG A 223 4.54 -7.68 -18.27
C ARG A 223 4.21 -9.16 -18.30
N HIS A 224 4.51 -9.81 -19.43
CA HIS A 224 4.55 -11.27 -19.52
C HIS A 224 5.65 -11.84 -18.63
N ALA A 225 5.44 -13.06 -18.14
CA ALA A 225 6.22 -13.70 -17.08
C ALA A 225 7.75 -13.61 -17.28
N ARG A 226 8.42 -12.65 -16.59
CA ARG A 226 9.73 -12.73 -15.89
C ARG A 226 10.38 -11.34 -15.68
N PRO A 227 11.04 -11.10 -14.52
CA PRO A 227 10.64 -11.48 -13.16
C PRO A 227 9.62 -10.47 -12.59
N ASN A 228 8.47 -10.97 -12.14
CA ASN A 228 7.40 -10.19 -11.53
C ASN A 228 7.13 -10.67 -10.09
N ASP A 229 6.90 -9.74 -9.16
CA ASP A 229 6.54 -10.03 -7.77
C ASP A 229 5.12 -10.59 -7.63
N PHE A 230 4.20 -10.11 -8.48
CA PHE A 230 2.79 -10.48 -8.47
C PHE A 230 2.37 -10.95 -9.85
N MET A 231 1.64 -12.07 -9.91
CA MET A 231 1.21 -12.72 -11.14
C MET A 231 -0.30 -12.96 -11.10
N PHE A 232 -0.94 -12.84 -12.26
CA PHE A 232 -2.37 -13.11 -12.44
C PHE A 232 -2.65 -13.65 -13.84
N ALA A 233 -3.81 -14.29 -14.01
CA ALA A 233 -4.30 -14.77 -15.29
C ALA A 233 -5.34 -13.80 -15.86
N SER A 234 -5.19 -13.40 -17.12
CA SER A 234 -6.16 -12.56 -17.85
C SER A 234 -6.83 -13.41 -18.95
N PRO A 235 -8.15 -13.31 -19.14
CA PRO A 235 -8.84 -14.10 -20.15
C PRO A 235 -8.45 -13.66 -21.56
N VAL A 236 -8.51 -14.58 -22.52
CA VAL A 236 -8.22 -14.38 -23.94
C VAL A 236 -9.31 -15.09 -24.74
N VAL A 237 -9.95 -14.39 -25.67
CA VAL A 237 -10.93 -15.00 -26.57
C VAL A 237 -10.21 -15.50 -27.81
N CYS A 238 -10.40 -16.79 -28.12
CA CYS A 238 -9.78 -17.47 -29.23
C CYS A 238 -10.83 -17.97 -30.23
N LEU A 239 -10.61 -17.73 -31.51
CA LEU A 239 -11.33 -18.31 -32.63
C LEU A 239 -10.48 -19.43 -33.26
N SER A 240 -10.86 -20.67 -32.93
CA SER A 240 -10.27 -21.90 -33.45
C SER A 240 -10.94 -22.29 -34.76
N THR A 241 -10.17 -22.42 -35.84
CA THR A 241 -10.63 -22.84 -37.16
C THR A 241 -10.01 -24.19 -37.50
N ARG A 242 -10.87 -25.20 -37.61
CA ARG A 242 -10.50 -26.56 -38.02
C ARG A 242 -10.98 -26.81 -39.45
N PHE A 243 -10.08 -27.34 -40.27
CA PHE A 243 -10.38 -27.69 -41.66
C PHE A 243 -10.72 -29.17 -41.76
N ASN A 244 -11.82 -29.47 -42.44
CA ASN A 244 -12.29 -30.83 -42.67
C ASN A 244 -12.51 -31.07 -44.16
N MET A 245 -12.41 -32.33 -44.58
CA MET A 245 -12.75 -32.72 -45.94
C MET A 245 -14.27 -32.62 -46.18
N PRO A 246 -14.71 -32.28 -47.41
CA PRO A 246 -16.09 -32.47 -47.83
C PRO A 246 -16.51 -33.93 -47.74
N GLU A 247 -17.80 -34.17 -47.50
CA GLU A 247 -18.35 -35.52 -47.48
C GLU A 247 -18.16 -36.20 -48.85
N GLY A 248 -17.63 -37.43 -48.85
CA GLY A 248 -17.33 -38.18 -50.08
C GLY A 248 -16.01 -37.81 -50.77
N ALA A 249 -15.19 -36.93 -50.20
CA ALA A 249 -13.88 -36.61 -50.76
C ALA A 249 -12.89 -37.80 -50.64
N PRO A 250 -12.04 -38.05 -51.65
CA PRO A 250 -11.02 -39.10 -51.59
C PRO A 250 -10.03 -38.93 -50.42
N GLU A 251 -9.71 -40.03 -49.72
CA GLU A 251 -8.84 -40.02 -48.54
C GLU A 251 -7.44 -39.44 -48.81
N HIS A 252 -6.90 -39.62 -50.02
CA HIS A 252 -5.56 -39.14 -50.38
C HIS A 252 -5.44 -37.61 -50.39
N LEU A 253 -6.56 -36.88 -50.40
CA LEU A 253 -6.56 -35.42 -50.32
C LEU A 253 -6.45 -34.91 -48.87
N SER A 254 -6.57 -35.78 -47.86
CA SER A 254 -6.41 -35.41 -46.45
C SER A 254 -5.03 -34.82 -46.13
N SER A 255 -3.99 -35.21 -46.88
CA SER A 255 -2.64 -34.64 -46.74
C SER A 255 -2.52 -33.19 -47.25
N LEU A 256 -3.55 -32.69 -47.94
CA LEU A 256 -3.63 -31.30 -48.43
C LEU A 256 -4.40 -30.38 -47.48
N LEU A 257 -4.91 -30.91 -46.36
CA LEU A 257 -5.61 -30.10 -45.36
C LEU A 257 -4.65 -29.02 -44.83
N PRO A 258 -5.09 -27.75 -44.80
CA PRO A 258 -4.34 -26.71 -44.12
C PRO A 258 -4.17 -27.03 -42.63
N ALA A 259 -3.12 -26.49 -42.03
CA ALA A 259 -2.97 -26.55 -40.58
C ALA A 259 -4.14 -25.83 -39.90
N ASN A 260 -4.58 -26.36 -38.75
CA ASN A 260 -5.56 -25.66 -37.92
C ASN A 260 -5.02 -24.28 -37.50
N HIS A 261 -5.90 -23.29 -37.51
CA HIS A 261 -5.58 -21.93 -37.12
C HIS A 261 -6.27 -21.59 -35.80
N CYS A 262 -5.55 -20.92 -34.90
CA CYS A 262 -6.13 -20.29 -33.73
C CYS A 262 -5.87 -18.79 -33.86
N ARG A 263 -6.91 -17.99 -34.04
CA ARG A 263 -6.82 -16.52 -33.98
C ARG A 263 -7.22 -16.08 -32.59
N PHE A 264 -6.50 -15.15 -31.99
CA PHE A 264 -6.83 -14.70 -30.64
C PHE A 264 -6.54 -13.23 -30.47
N THR A 265 -7.21 -12.63 -29.50
CA THR A 265 -7.11 -11.22 -29.13
C THR A 265 -6.91 -11.10 -27.63
N THR A 266 -5.93 -10.29 -27.22
CA THR A 266 -5.72 -9.93 -25.81
C THR A 266 -6.53 -8.69 -25.44
N PHE A 267 -6.81 -8.52 -24.15
CA PHE A 267 -7.52 -7.34 -23.62
C PHE A 267 -6.56 -6.31 -22.98
N VAL A 268 -5.26 -6.54 -23.10
CA VAL A 268 -4.22 -5.70 -22.51
C VAL A 268 -3.35 -5.22 -23.66
N ASP A 269 -3.32 -3.90 -23.82
CA ASP A 269 -2.53 -3.22 -24.86
C ASP A 269 -1.06 -3.23 -24.42
N HIS A 270 -0.22 -3.90 -25.18
CA HIS A 270 1.22 -3.98 -24.94
C HIS A 270 1.95 -3.56 -26.21
N ASP A 271 2.99 -2.74 -26.06
CA ASP A 271 3.89 -2.40 -27.16
C ASP A 271 4.62 -3.67 -27.63
N ASP A 272 4.35 -4.00 -28.90
CA ASP A 272 4.52 -5.27 -29.62
C ASP A 272 6.01 -5.68 -29.87
N GLU A 273 6.99 -5.08 -29.18
CA GLU A 273 8.42 -5.34 -29.48
C GLU A 273 8.99 -6.58 -28.77
N SER A 274 8.24 -7.17 -27.84
CA SER A 274 8.68 -8.36 -27.09
C SER A 274 7.69 -9.51 -27.18
N VAL A 275 7.36 -9.94 -28.40
CA VAL A 275 6.71 -11.23 -28.66
C VAL A 275 7.71 -12.38 -28.35
N GLY A 276 8.08 -12.52 -27.08
CA GLY A 276 8.32 -13.85 -26.55
C GLY A 276 7.02 -14.63 -26.69
N GLU A 277 7.11 -15.92 -27.04
CA GLU A 277 5.94 -16.78 -27.29
C GLU A 277 4.88 -16.58 -26.20
N LEU A 278 3.79 -15.89 -26.54
CA LEU A 278 2.64 -15.75 -25.65
C LEU A 278 2.09 -17.15 -25.37
N GLU A 279 2.35 -17.67 -24.18
CA GLU A 279 1.84 -18.97 -23.75
C GLU A 279 0.39 -18.82 -23.28
N LEU A 280 -0.55 -19.33 -24.10
CA LEU A 280 -1.95 -19.43 -23.74
C LEU A 280 -2.23 -20.77 -23.04
N THR A 281 -2.89 -20.73 -21.90
CA THR A 281 -3.25 -21.93 -21.12
C THR A 281 -4.76 -22.20 -21.16
N ASP A 282 -5.13 -23.48 -21.02
CA ASP A 282 -6.53 -23.91 -20.86
C ASP A 282 -7.11 -23.56 -19.48
N ASP A 283 -6.24 -23.46 -18.48
CA ASP A 283 -6.58 -23.22 -17.08
C ASP A 283 -5.81 -22.00 -16.60
N PRO A 284 -6.46 -21.04 -15.92
CA PRO A 284 -5.78 -19.86 -15.41
C PRO A 284 -4.61 -20.20 -14.50
N LYS A 285 -4.63 -21.32 -13.75
CA LYS A 285 -3.60 -21.82 -12.78
C LYS A 285 -3.02 -20.83 -11.77
N ALA A 286 -3.34 -19.55 -11.88
CA ALA A 286 -2.90 -18.47 -11.02
C ALA A 286 -3.83 -18.40 -9.80
N SER A 287 -3.27 -17.97 -8.67
CA SER A 287 -4.03 -17.66 -7.47
C SER A 287 -5.04 -16.52 -7.69
N TRP A 288 -4.87 -15.75 -8.76
CA TRP A 288 -5.69 -14.59 -9.11
C TRP A 288 -6.04 -14.57 -10.59
N VAL A 289 -7.30 -14.23 -10.87
CA VAL A 289 -7.87 -14.18 -12.21
C VAL A 289 -8.46 -12.80 -12.41
N TRP A 290 -8.06 -12.12 -13.49
CA TRP A 290 -8.59 -10.81 -13.87
C TRP A 290 -10.12 -10.86 -14.02
N PRO A 291 -10.85 -9.80 -13.63
CA PRO A 291 -12.32 -9.81 -13.64
C PRO A 291 -12.92 -10.21 -15.00
N VAL A 292 -14.11 -10.78 -14.93
CA VAL A 292 -14.85 -11.28 -16.09
C VAL A 292 -15.11 -10.12 -17.07
N VAL A 293 -14.56 -10.25 -18.28
CA VAL A 293 -14.82 -9.30 -19.38
C VAL A 293 -16.32 -9.24 -19.65
N GLU A 294 -16.87 -8.02 -19.67
CA GLU A 294 -18.29 -7.79 -19.94
C GLU A 294 -18.73 -8.40 -21.28
N ARG A 295 -19.97 -8.90 -21.33
CA ARG A 295 -20.51 -9.56 -22.54
C ARG A 295 -20.43 -8.69 -23.79
N ALA A 296 -20.78 -7.41 -23.69
CA ALA A 296 -20.72 -6.48 -24.82
C ALA A 296 -19.28 -6.30 -25.36
N THR A 297 -18.28 -6.40 -24.48
CA THR A 297 -16.86 -6.34 -24.85
C THR A 297 -16.41 -7.66 -25.48
N LYS A 298 -16.83 -8.80 -24.93
CA LYS A 298 -16.61 -10.13 -25.54
C LYS A 298 -17.22 -10.23 -26.95
N ASP A 299 -18.45 -9.77 -27.15
CA ASP A 299 -19.15 -9.84 -28.42
C ASP A 299 -18.42 -9.03 -29.51
N ARG A 300 -17.92 -7.82 -29.18
CA ARG A 300 -17.11 -7.01 -30.10
C ARG A 300 -15.81 -7.70 -30.51
N VAL A 301 -15.11 -8.34 -29.58
CA VAL A 301 -13.90 -9.13 -29.88
C VAL A 301 -14.23 -10.30 -30.82
N ILE A 302 -15.32 -11.01 -30.55
CA ILE A 302 -15.77 -12.12 -31.39
C ILE A 302 -16.06 -11.63 -32.81
N GLU A 303 -16.83 -10.54 -32.96
CA GLU A 303 -17.12 -9.94 -34.25
C GLU A 303 -15.85 -9.56 -35.00
N HIS A 304 -14.87 -8.96 -34.33
CA HIS A 304 -13.60 -8.61 -34.93
C HIS A 304 -12.80 -9.83 -35.41
N LEU A 305 -12.68 -10.89 -34.59
CA LEU A 305 -11.99 -12.12 -34.98
C LEU A 305 -12.59 -12.75 -36.24
N PHE A 306 -13.91 -12.69 -36.40
CA PHE A 306 -14.59 -13.14 -37.61
C PHE A 306 -14.40 -12.18 -38.79
N GLN A 307 -14.31 -10.86 -38.57
CA GLN A 307 -13.99 -9.89 -39.62
C GLN A 307 -12.58 -10.08 -40.17
N GLU A 308 -11.57 -10.25 -39.31
CA GLU A 308 -10.21 -10.54 -39.76
C GLU A 308 -10.11 -11.86 -40.51
N LEU A 309 -10.84 -12.89 -40.06
CA LEU A 309 -10.95 -14.15 -40.79
C LEU A 309 -11.51 -13.93 -42.21
N ALA A 310 -12.48 -13.02 -42.38
CA ALA A 310 -13.07 -12.72 -43.67
C ALA A 310 -12.16 -11.86 -44.57
N LEU A 311 -11.35 -10.98 -43.98
CA LEU A 311 -10.42 -10.08 -44.69
C LEU A 311 -9.11 -10.75 -45.09
N ALA A 312 -8.68 -11.77 -44.36
CA ALA A 312 -7.55 -12.60 -44.75
C ALA A 312 -7.94 -13.36 -46.02
N GLU A 313 -7.63 -12.78 -47.20
CA GLU A 313 -7.91 -13.35 -48.52
C GLU A 313 -7.40 -14.79 -48.63
N GLU A 314 -8.27 -15.75 -48.38
CA GLU A 314 -7.92 -17.16 -48.51
C GLU A 314 -8.14 -17.62 -49.95
N ASN A 315 -7.17 -17.34 -50.83
CA ASN A 315 -7.08 -17.97 -52.16
C ASN A 315 -6.90 -19.50 -52.11
N VAL A 316 -6.95 -20.12 -50.92
CA VAL A 316 -6.69 -21.56 -50.65
C VAL A 316 -7.95 -22.30 -50.16
N SER A 317 -9.03 -21.63 -49.73
CA SER A 317 -9.94 -22.21 -48.74
C SER A 317 -11.40 -22.45 -49.17
N SER A 318 -11.77 -22.20 -50.43
CA SER A 318 -13.13 -22.48 -50.90
C SER A 318 -13.43 -23.97 -51.08
N VAL A 319 -12.41 -24.83 -50.95
CA VAL A 319 -12.47 -26.27 -51.27
C VAL A 319 -12.68 -27.15 -50.03
N PHE A 320 -12.39 -26.65 -48.82
CA PHE A 320 -12.49 -27.42 -47.58
C PHE A 320 -13.63 -26.92 -46.69
N ASN A 321 -14.25 -27.85 -45.96
CA ASN A 321 -15.21 -27.50 -44.91
C ASN A 321 -14.45 -26.86 -43.75
N ARG A 322 -15.07 -25.87 -43.10
CA ARG A 322 -14.52 -25.19 -41.94
C ARG A 322 -15.45 -25.32 -40.76
N HIS A 323 -14.85 -25.58 -39.60
CA HIS A 323 -15.54 -25.53 -38.33
C HIS A 323 -14.87 -24.49 -37.46
N HIS A 324 -15.64 -23.49 -37.06
CA HIS A 324 -15.21 -22.42 -36.16
C HIS A 324 -15.71 -22.72 -34.75
N ALA A 325 -14.81 -22.64 -33.78
CA ALA A 325 -15.13 -22.77 -32.36
C ALA A 325 -14.56 -21.57 -31.61
N LEU A 326 -15.37 -20.98 -30.73
CA LEU A 326 -14.91 -19.98 -29.78
C LEU A 326 -14.42 -20.70 -28.52
N GLU A 327 -13.20 -20.41 -28.11
CA GLU A 327 -12.55 -20.95 -26.94
C GLU A 327 -12.12 -19.80 -26.01
N GLU A 328 -12.24 -19.99 -24.71
CA GLU A 328 -11.68 -19.07 -23.70
C GLU A 328 -10.36 -19.68 -23.22
N ARG A 329 -9.29 -18.89 -23.33
CA ARG A 329 -7.92 -19.23 -22.90
C ARG A 329 -7.45 -18.20 -21.90
N TRP A 330 -6.27 -18.42 -21.31
CA TRP A 330 -5.69 -17.52 -20.33
C TRP A 330 -4.27 -17.14 -20.72
N GLN A 331 -3.95 -15.86 -20.53
CA GLN A 331 -2.57 -15.35 -20.58
C GLN A 331 -2.10 -14.99 -19.18
N HIS A 332 -0.82 -15.17 -18.92
CA HIS A 332 -0.21 -14.81 -17.64
C HIS A 332 0.49 -13.46 -17.73
N LEU A 333 0.13 -12.58 -16.80
CA LEU A 333 0.67 -11.24 -16.67
C LEU A 333 1.13 -11.02 -15.23
N GLY A 334 1.98 -10.02 -15.03
CA GLY A 334 2.39 -9.61 -13.70
C GLY A 334 3.01 -8.22 -13.66
N PHE A 335 3.33 -7.81 -12.44
CA PHE A 335 3.91 -6.52 -12.11
C PHE A 335 4.73 -6.62 -10.81
N ASN A 336 5.51 -5.57 -10.54
CA ASN A 336 6.42 -5.49 -9.39
C ASN A 336 5.91 -4.51 -8.32
N TRP A 337 6.38 -4.69 -7.08
CA TRP A 337 6.06 -3.77 -5.98
C TRP A 337 6.45 -2.32 -6.30
N ALA A 338 7.56 -2.10 -7.01
CA ALA A 338 8.00 -0.77 -7.44
C ALA A 338 6.91 0.00 -8.21
N MET A 339 6.14 -0.68 -9.06
CA MET A 339 5.04 -0.05 -9.80
C MET A 339 3.90 0.40 -8.87
N ILE A 340 3.63 -0.39 -7.83
CA ILE A 340 2.63 -0.03 -6.82
C ILE A 340 3.11 1.19 -6.02
N GLN A 341 4.39 1.22 -5.66
CA GLN A 341 4.98 2.37 -4.95
C GLN A 341 4.91 3.66 -5.79
N GLU A 342 5.18 3.57 -7.09
CA GLU A 342 5.03 4.71 -8.02
C GLU A 342 3.57 5.19 -8.10
N SER A 343 2.62 4.26 -8.14
CA SER A 343 1.18 4.57 -8.16
C SER A 343 0.59 4.96 -6.79
N LEU A 344 1.32 4.75 -5.69
CA LEU A 344 0.91 5.15 -4.32
C LEU A 344 1.09 6.65 -4.05
N ASN A 345 1.33 7.47 -5.07
CA ASN A 345 1.39 8.93 -4.99
C ASN A 345 -0.02 9.55 -4.83
N LEU A 346 -0.69 9.20 -3.73
CA LEU A 346 -2.04 9.63 -3.36
C LEU A 346 -1.99 10.69 -2.26
N ASP A 347 -2.98 11.57 -2.24
CA ASP A 347 -3.11 12.57 -1.17
C ASP A 347 -3.19 11.88 0.20
N GLY A 348 -2.27 12.24 1.08
CA GLY A 348 -2.17 11.68 2.42
C GLY A 348 -1.34 10.40 2.53
N VAL A 349 -0.77 9.89 1.44
CA VAL A 349 0.29 8.87 1.48
C VAL A 349 1.65 9.55 1.45
N TYR A 350 2.53 9.14 2.36
CA TYR A 350 3.89 9.66 2.48
C TYR A 350 4.87 8.51 2.23
N PRO A 351 5.75 8.62 1.22
CA PRO A 351 6.78 7.62 1.01
C PRO A 351 7.78 7.65 2.16
N ILE A 352 8.32 6.47 2.50
CA ILE A 352 9.41 6.35 3.46
C ILE A 352 10.62 5.85 2.68
N GLU A 353 11.71 6.58 2.77
CA GLU A 353 12.98 6.22 2.13
C GLU A 353 13.63 5.10 2.95
N ASP A 354 13.77 3.93 2.32
CA ASP A 354 14.67 2.89 2.80
C ASP A 354 16.11 3.39 2.57
N ASP A 355 16.78 3.85 3.63
CA ASP A 355 18.24 4.02 3.64
C ASP A 355 18.89 2.61 3.52
N GLN A 356 18.98 2.07 2.30
CA GLN A 356 19.75 0.84 2.02
C GLN A 356 21.24 1.13 1.84
#